data_AF-A0A254QCS9-F1
#
_entry.id   AF-A0A254QCS9-F1
#
_cell.length_a   1.000
_cell.length_b   1.000
_cell.length_c   1.000
_cell.angle_alpha   90.00
_cell.angle_beta   90.00
_cell.angle_gamma   90.00
#
_symmetry.space_group_name_H-M   'P 1'
#
loop_
_entity.id
_entity.type
_entity.pdbx_description
1 polymer ?
#
loop_
_entity_poly.entity_id
_entity_poly.type
_entity_poly.pdbx_seq_one_letter_code
_entity_poly.pdbx_strand_id
1 'polypeptide(L)'
;MEKISWIKELVKAEQQMEESGLIDMSFGFDADKILVSETIQFLLALKTEFVDSSSAFNELKPSALGRIKIYGIAKTHADFMLFRNGFKMIFSLKGPGQISVRFNFIGTNYIPTPGAAEAQATNVMDEHIVEAKWGAFGELVWTYQNQPVKLEYMVRHYLTLFIKESSK
;
A
#
# COMPACT_ATOMS: atom_id res chain seq x y z
N MET A 1 10.76 -20.70 -1.69
CA MET A 1 10.40 -21.65 -0.61
C MET A 1 8.88 -21.69 -0.31
N GLU A 2 8.04 -20.89 -0.99
CA GLU A 2 6.58 -20.87 -0.75
C GLU A 2 5.80 -22.11 -1.24
N LYS A 3 6.27 -22.79 -2.31
CA LYS A 3 5.57 -23.97 -2.88
C LYS A 3 5.30 -25.10 -1.88
N ILE A 4 6.01 -25.17 -0.77
CA ILE A 4 5.86 -26.23 0.24
C ILE A 4 4.85 -25.85 1.32
N SER A 5 4.53 -24.56 1.50
CA SER A 5 3.68 -24.09 2.61
C SER A 5 2.24 -24.56 2.44
N TRP A 6 1.63 -24.29 1.27
CA TRP A 6 0.25 -24.70 0.99
C TRP A 6 0.10 -26.23 0.98
N ILE A 7 1.11 -26.97 0.50
CA ILE A 7 1.11 -28.44 0.55
C ILE A 7 1.12 -28.93 2.01
N LYS A 8 1.91 -28.31 2.89
CA LYS A 8 1.92 -28.65 4.32
C LYS A 8 0.58 -28.39 5.00
N GLU A 9 -0.12 -27.34 4.60
CA GLU A 9 -1.46 -27.03 5.09
C GLU A 9 -2.47 -28.09 4.63
N LEU A 10 -2.40 -28.52 3.37
CA LEU A 10 -3.22 -29.63 2.86
C LEU A 10 -2.97 -30.94 3.59
N VAL A 11 -1.71 -31.30 3.83
CA VAL A 11 -1.37 -32.53 4.57
C VAL A 11 -1.91 -32.50 6.00
N LYS A 12 -1.84 -31.34 6.68
CA LYS A 12 -2.43 -31.19 8.01
C LYS A 12 -3.94 -31.25 7.99
N ALA A 13 -4.57 -30.67 6.97
CA ALA A 13 -6.01 -30.72 6.78
C ALA A 13 -6.50 -32.17 6.64
N GLU A 14 -5.84 -32.93 5.76
CA GLU A 14 -6.13 -34.34 5.52
C GLU A 14 -6.06 -35.15 6.83
N GLN A 15 -4.96 -35.02 7.59
CA GLN A 15 -4.80 -35.71 8.87
C GLN A 15 -5.92 -35.36 9.87
N GLN A 16 -6.31 -34.09 9.97
CA GLN A 16 -7.39 -33.68 10.87
C GLN A 16 -8.76 -34.19 10.43
N MET A 17 -9.01 -34.28 9.12
CA MET A 17 -10.24 -34.88 8.58
C MET A 17 -10.28 -36.38 8.85
N GLU A 18 -9.15 -37.08 8.72
CA GLU A 18 -9.04 -38.50 9.06
C GLU A 18 -9.27 -38.76 10.56
N GLU A 19 -8.67 -37.94 11.43
CA GLU A 19 -8.77 -38.10 12.90
C GLU A 19 -10.16 -37.73 13.45
N SER A 20 -10.81 -36.72 12.87
CA SER A 20 -12.13 -36.23 13.34
C SER A 20 -13.31 -36.94 12.70
N GLY A 21 -13.12 -37.59 11.54
CA GLY A 21 -14.20 -38.17 10.74
C GLY A 21 -15.18 -37.13 10.16
N LEU A 22 -14.88 -35.84 10.28
CA LEU A 22 -15.69 -34.73 9.78
C LEU A 22 -14.96 -34.07 8.60
N ILE A 23 -15.66 -33.91 7.48
CA ILE A 23 -15.15 -33.20 6.31
C ILE A 23 -15.49 -31.72 6.44
N ASP A 24 -14.48 -30.88 6.69
CA ASP A 24 -14.63 -29.43 6.69
C ASP A 24 -14.40 -28.87 5.28
N MET A 25 -15.50 -28.44 4.63
CA MET A 25 -15.46 -27.82 3.29
C MET A 25 -14.90 -26.39 3.28
N SER A 26 -14.68 -25.78 4.45
CA SER A 26 -14.15 -24.42 4.60
C SER A 26 -12.64 -24.39 4.93
N PHE A 27 -12.02 -25.57 5.01
CA PHE A 27 -10.66 -25.71 5.49
C PHE A 27 -9.64 -25.02 4.57
N GLY A 28 -8.83 -24.13 5.14
CA GLY A 28 -7.72 -23.44 4.44
C GLY A 28 -8.08 -22.14 3.71
N PHE A 29 -9.35 -21.75 3.67
CA PHE A 29 -9.77 -20.50 3.01
C PHE A 29 -10.40 -19.52 4.01
N ASP A 30 -9.56 -18.86 4.79
CA ASP A 30 -9.96 -17.67 5.56
C ASP A 30 -9.75 -16.43 4.69
N ALA A 31 -10.82 -16.04 3.98
CA ALA A 31 -10.79 -14.95 3.00
C ALA A 31 -10.31 -13.64 3.64
N ASP A 32 -10.74 -13.33 4.86
CA ASP A 32 -10.39 -12.08 5.54
C ASP A 32 -8.92 -12.08 5.95
N LYS A 33 -8.42 -13.20 6.48
CA LYS A 33 -7.00 -13.33 6.84
C LYS A 33 -6.10 -13.24 5.60
N ILE A 34 -6.49 -13.86 4.49
CA ILE A 34 -5.77 -13.75 3.22
C ILE A 34 -5.77 -12.29 2.74
N LEU A 35 -6.94 -11.64 2.73
CA LEU A 35 -7.05 -10.24 2.31
C LEU A 35 -6.16 -9.31 3.15
N VAL A 36 -6.13 -9.48 4.47
CA VAL A 36 -5.24 -8.68 5.35
C VAL A 36 -3.77 -8.92 5.00
N SER A 37 -3.36 -10.19 4.90
CA SER A 37 -1.97 -10.54 4.55
C SER A 37 -1.57 -9.95 3.21
N GLU A 38 -2.38 -10.15 2.17
CA GLU A 38 -2.12 -9.64 0.83
C GLU A 38 -2.13 -8.11 0.76
N THR A 39 -2.98 -7.45 1.53
CA THR A 39 -3.00 -5.97 1.61
C THR A 39 -1.70 -5.43 2.19
N ILE A 40 -1.18 -6.06 3.26
CA ILE A 40 0.10 -5.70 3.86
C ILE A 40 1.24 -5.96 2.88
N GLN A 41 1.25 -7.13 2.22
CA GLN A 41 2.29 -7.46 1.23
C GLN A 41 2.29 -6.50 0.05
N PHE A 42 1.11 -6.14 -0.47
CA PHE A 42 1.00 -5.20 -1.59
C PHE A 42 1.43 -3.78 -1.19
N LEU A 43 1.12 -3.32 0.03
CA LEU A 43 1.63 -2.05 0.55
C LEU A 43 3.16 -2.04 0.70
N LEU A 44 3.75 -3.14 1.18
CA LEU A 44 5.21 -3.29 1.25
C LEU A 44 5.85 -3.29 -0.14
N ALA A 45 5.25 -3.99 -1.10
CA ALA A 45 5.71 -3.99 -2.49
C ALA A 45 5.64 -2.59 -3.12
N LEU A 46 4.52 -1.88 -2.93
CA LEU A 46 4.38 -0.47 -3.33
C LEU A 46 5.47 0.39 -2.72
N LYS A 47 5.70 0.27 -1.41
CA LYS A 47 6.72 1.06 -0.70
C LYS A 47 8.10 0.83 -1.30
N THR A 48 8.49 -0.42 -1.51
CA THR A 48 9.79 -0.79 -2.11
C THR A 48 9.92 -0.16 -3.50
N GLU A 49 8.93 -0.35 -4.37
CA GLU A 49 8.97 0.17 -5.74
C GLU A 49 9.00 1.71 -5.78
N PHE A 50 8.31 2.39 -4.85
CA PHE A 50 8.40 3.84 -4.69
C PHE A 50 9.76 4.30 -4.19
N VAL A 51 10.39 3.55 -3.27
CA VAL A 51 11.74 3.85 -2.78
C VAL A 51 12.73 3.77 -3.92
N ASP A 52 12.68 2.71 -4.72
CA ASP A 52 13.57 2.50 -5.85
C ASP A 52 13.35 3.57 -6.92
N SER A 53 12.10 3.77 -7.34
CA SER A 53 11.74 4.78 -8.35
C SER A 53 12.07 6.22 -7.91
N SER A 54 11.85 6.56 -6.64
CA SER A 54 12.17 7.90 -6.12
C SER A 54 13.66 8.11 -5.95
N SER A 55 14.42 7.06 -5.63
CA SER A 55 15.88 7.11 -5.55
C SER A 55 16.48 7.36 -6.94
N ALA A 56 16.04 6.59 -7.94
CA ALA A 56 16.44 6.80 -9.34
C ALA A 56 16.09 8.22 -9.82
N PHE A 57 14.89 8.72 -9.52
CA PHE A 57 14.51 10.11 -9.82
C PHE A 57 15.44 11.14 -9.14
N ASN A 58 15.76 10.93 -7.86
CA ASN A 58 16.60 11.84 -7.08
C ASN A 58 18.07 11.85 -7.55
N GLU A 59 18.58 10.72 -8.04
CA GLU A 59 19.93 10.60 -8.61
C GLU A 59 20.06 11.30 -9.96
N LEU A 60 19.06 11.15 -10.83
CA LEU A 60 19.03 11.79 -12.15
C LEU A 60 18.76 13.30 -12.07
N LYS A 61 18.29 13.80 -10.92
CA LYS A 61 17.99 15.22 -10.72
C LYS A 61 19.26 16.00 -10.33
N PRO A 62 19.65 17.04 -11.09
CA PRO A 62 20.92 17.76 -10.87
C PRO A 62 20.94 18.62 -9.59
N SER A 63 19.78 18.95 -9.02
CA SER A 63 19.67 19.80 -7.84
C SER A 63 19.15 19.02 -6.62
N ALA A 64 19.77 19.26 -5.46
CA ALA A 64 19.36 18.69 -4.18
C ALA A 64 18.04 19.27 -3.63
N LEU A 65 17.60 20.43 -4.11
CA LEU A 65 16.33 21.05 -3.72
C LEU A 65 15.16 20.23 -4.26
N GLY A 66 14.11 20.02 -3.46
CA GLY A 66 12.92 19.30 -3.92
C GLY A 66 13.15 17.82 -4.25
N ARG A 67 14.12 17.17 -3.59
CA ARG A 67 14.21 15.71 -3.59
C ARG A 67 13.01 15.08 -2.90
N ILE A 68 12.59 13.92 -3.40
CA ILE A 68 11.49 13.14 -2.83
C ILE A 68 12.01 12.42 -1.60
N LYS A 69 11.29 12.54 -0.48
CA LYS A 69 11.55 11.79 0.75
C LYS A 69 10.43 10.79 0.98
N ILE A 70 10.76 9.58 1.38
CA ILE A 70 9.79 8.55 1.75
C ILE A 70 9.92 8.25 3.24
N TYR A 71 8.78 8.21 3.93
CA TYR A 71 8.70 7.93 5.36
C TYR A 71 7.73 6.77 5.60
N GLY A 72 8.09 5.85 6.50
CA GLY A 72 7.11 4.93 7.08
C GLY A 72 6.27 5.63 8.16
N ILE A 73 5.02 5.22 8.33
CA ILE A 73 4.15 5.77 9.37
C ILE A 73 4.24 4.86 10.61
N ALA A 74 4.62 5.45 11.74
CA ALA A 74 4.78 4.71 12.99
C ALA A 74 3.45 4.08 13.45
N LYS A 75 3.54 2.92 14.11
CA LYS A 75 2.39 2.16 14.62
C LYS A 75 1.43 1.65 13.53
N THR A 76 1.88 1.55 12.29
CA THR A 76 1.16 0.91 11.18
C THR A 76 1.97 -0.29 10.67
N HIS A 77 1.30 -1.24 10.02
CA HIS A 77 1.97 -2.42 9.48
C HIS A 77 2.85 -2.11 8.27
N ALA A 78 2.34 -1.29 7.34
CA ALA A 78 3.00 -1.05 6.07
C ALA A 78 2.76 0.35 5.49
N ASP A 79 2.10 1.26 6.22
CA ASP A 79 1.75 2.56 5.67
C ASP A 79 2.99 3.43 5.48
N PHE A 80 2.97 4.24 4.42
CA PHE A 80 4.08 5.10 4.07
C PHE A 80 3.59 6.38 3.37
N MET A 81 4.43 7.40 3.37
CA MET A 81 4.16 8.65 2.69
C MET A 81 5.36 9.14 1.89
N LEU A 82 5.08 9.74 0.73
CA LEU A 82 6.01 10.56 -0.02
C LEU A 82 5.85 12.01 0.40
N PHE A 83 6.97 12.71 0.54
CA PHE A 83 7.01 14.13 0.89
C PHE A 83 7.97 14.89 -0.01
N ARG A 84 7.50 16.02 -0.53
CA ARG A 84 8.29 16.96 -1.34
C ARG A 84 7.61 18.32 -1.31
N ASN A 85 8.38 19.38 -1.03
CA ASN A 85 7.93 20.78 -1.09
C ASN A 85 6.61 21.07 -0.33
N GLY A 86 6.40 20.47 0.85
CA GLY A 86 5.15 20.66 1.62
C GLY A 86 3.97 19.81 1.14
N PHE A 87 4.11 19.12 0.00
CA PHE A 87 3.14 18.17 -0.53
C PHE A 87 3.42 16.75 -0.02
N LYS A 88 2.35 16.06 0.40
CA LYS A 88 2.36 14.70 0.92
C LYS A 88 1.42 13.82 0.09
N MET A 89 1.88 12.63 -0.25
CA MET A 89 1.04 11.54 -0.76
C MET A 89 1.18 10.37 0.19
N ILE A 90 0.06 9.87 0.70
CA ILE A 90 0.00 8.87 1.76
C ILE A 90 -0.68 7.62 1.23
N PHE A 91 -0.01 6.48 1.37
CA PHE A 91 -0.58 5.14 1.16
C PHE A 91 -0.85 4.52 2.53
N SER A 92 -2.10 4.10 2.75
CA SER A 92 -2.51 3.52 4.03
C SER A 92 -3.48 2.36 3.86
N LEU A 93 -3.39 1.38 4.75
CA LEU A 93 -4.38 0.30 4.88
C LEU A 93 -5.70 0.89 5.39
N LYS A 94 -6.75 0.83 4.57
CA LYS A 94 -8.11 1.28 4.95
C LYS A 94 -8.94 0.15 5.55
N GLY A 95 -8.74 -1.06 5.06
CA GLY A 95 -9.38 -2.29 5.53
C GLY A 95 -8.81 -3.51 4.79
N PRO A 96 -9.26 -4.73 5.13
CA PRO A 96 -8.89 -5.93 4.39
C PRO A 96 -9.21 -5.77 2.90
N GLY A 97 -8.21 -5.91 2.04
CA GLY A 97 -8.34 -5.73 0.60
C GLY A 97 -8.50 -4.29 0.14
N GLN A 98 -8.30 -3.28 0.99
CA GLN A 98 -8.49 -1.87 0.62
C GLN A 98 -7.30 -1.01 1.01
N ILE A 99 -6.76 -0.32 0.01
CA ILE A 99 -5.68 0.65 0.16
C ILE A 99 -6.19 2.03 -0.22
N SER A 100 -5.97 2.99 0.68
CA SER A 100 -6.25 4.40 0.48
C SER A 100 -5.01 5.14 0.02
N VAL A 101 -5.16 5.99 -1.00
CA VAL A 101 -4.16 6.96 -1.44
C VAL A 101 -4.73 8.36 -1.26
N ARG A 102 -4.07 9.17 -0.43
CA ARG A 102 -4.49 10.54 -0.09
C ARG A 102 -3.42 11.57 -0.38
N PHE A 103 -3.84 12.78 -0.74
CA PHE A 103 -2.98 13.90 -1.10
C PHE A 103 -3.23 15.09 -0.19
N ASN A 104 -2.19 15.52 0.52
CA ASN A 104 -2.24 16.59 1.50
C ASN A 104 -1.21 17.67 1.16
N PHE A 105 -1.58 18.94 1.31
CA PHE A 105 -0.65 20.06 1.23
C PHE A 105 -0.56 20.80 2.55
N ILE A 106 0.67 21.13 2.95
CA ILE A 106 0.97 21.97 4.11
C ILE A 106 1.53 23.29 3.58
N GLY A 107 0.72 24.35 3.66
CA GLY A 107 1.11 25.71 3.27
C GLY A 107 2.23 26.31 4.14
N THR A 108 2.86 27.36 3.63
CA THR A 108 4.13 27.97 4.10
C THR A 108 4.09 28.76 5.41
N ASN A 109 2.98 28.79 6.17
CA ASN A 109 2.93 29.48 7.46
C ASN A 109 3.39 28.57 8.62
N TYR A 110 4.63 28.07 8.59
CA TYR A 110 5.14 27.22 9.67
C TYR A 110 6.51 27.64 10.22
N ILE A 111 6.48 28.33 11.36
CA ILE A 111 7.55 28.31 12.35
C ILE A 111 7.21 27.16 13.31
N PRO A 112 8.05 26.11 13.46
CA PRO A 112 7.75 25.01 14.37
C PRO A 112 7.80 25.53 15.80
N THR A 113 6.63 25.66 16.43
CA THR A 113 6.55 25.88 17.88
C THR A 113 6.27 24.52 18.54
N PRO A 114 7.10 24.06 19.49
CA PRO A 114 6.84 22.79 20.17
C PRO A 114 5.55 22.91 20.98
N GLY A 115 4.53 22.08 20.67
CA GLY A 115 3.25 22.05 21.38
C GLY A 115 2.03 22.56 20.60
N ALA A 116 2.18 23.00 19.35
CA ALA A 116 1.03 23.32 18.50
C ALA A 116 0.32 22.04 18.04
N ALA A 117 -1.00 21.96 18.28
CA ALA A 117 -1.87 20.92 17.77
C ALA A 117 -1.74 20.80 16.24
N GLU A 118 -1.82 19.56 15.74
CA GLU A 118 -1.66 19.21 14.32
C GLU A 118 -2.40 20.21 13.41
N ALA A 119 -1.65 21.05 12.70
CA ALA A 119 -2.22 21.98 11.73
C ALA A 119 -3.02 21.18 10.69
N GLN A 120 -4.28 21.58 10.46
CA GLN A 120 -5.19 20.93 9.51
C GLN A 120 -4.55 20.86 8.13
N ALA A 121 -4.08 19.68 7.76
CA ALA A 121 -3.65 19.39 6.40
C ALA A 121 -4.87 19.57 5.48
N THR A 122 -4.72 20.35 4.40
CA THR A 122 -5.78 20.48 3.41
C THR A 122 -5.70 19.31 2.45
N ASN A 123 -6.80 18.55 2.33
CA ASN A 123 -6.93 17.54 1.28
C ASN A 123 -6.97 18.28 -0.06
N VAL A 124 -6.03 17.98 -0.94
CA VAL A 124 -5.89 18.65 -2.23
C VAL A 124 -6.66 17.92 -3.32
N MET A 125 -6.88 16.62 -3.13
CA MET A 125 -7.54 15.73 -4.09
C MET A 125 -8.44 14.74 -3.35
N ASP A 126 -9.40 14.17 -4.08
CA ASP A 126 -10.24 13.10 -3.58
C ASP A 126 -9.41 11.85 -3.23
N GLU A 127 -9.88 11.11 -2.23
CA GLU A 127 -9.28 9.85 -1.81
C GLU A 127 -9.42 8.81 -2.92
N HIS A 128 -8.30 8.23 -3.34
CA HIS A 128 -8.30 7.11 -4.29
C HIS A 128 -8.30 5.79 -3.51
N ILE A 129 -9.22 4.88 -3.85
CA ILE A 129 -9.30 3.55 -3.23
C ILE A 129 -8.89 2.49 -4.24
N VAL A 130 -7.88 1.71 -3.87
CA VAL A 130 -7.45 0.51 -4.60
C VAL A 130 -7.99 -0.70 -3.85
N GLU A 131 -8.71 -1.56 -4.55
CA GLU A 131 -9.46 -2.67 -3.97
C GLU A 131 -9.00 -4.00 -4.53
N ALA A 132 -8.79 -4.97 -3.65
CA ALA A 132 -8.54 -6.35 -4.00
C ALA A 132 -9.87 -7.06 -4.32
N LYS A 133 -9.88 -7.81 -5.41
CA LYS A 133 -11.01 -8.63 -5.83
C LYS A 133 -10.57 -10.07 -6.06
N TRP A 134 -11.42 -10.99 -5.66
CA TRP A 134 -11.22 -12.41 -5.95
C TRP A 134 -11.44 -12.67 -7.43
N GLY A 135 -10.38 -13.14 -8.09
CA GLY A 135 -10.37 -13.70 -9.43
C GLY A 135 -10.62 -15.20 -9.40
N ALA A 136 -10.32 -15.86 -10.52
CA ALA A 136 -10.48 -17.31 -10.64
C ALA A 136 -9.54 -18.05 -9.67
N PHE A 137 -9.99 -19.20 -9.16
CA PHE A 137 -9.19 -20.10 -8.32
C PHE A 137 -8.61 -19.46 -7.05
N GLY A 138 -9.26 -18.41 -6.52
CA GLY A 138 -8.78 -17.71 -5.32
C GLY A 138 -7.59 -16.79 -5.58
N GLU A 139 -7.29 -16.45 -6.84
CA GLU A 139 -6.32 -15.42 -7.17
C GLU A 139 -6.83 -14.05 -6.70
N LEU A 140 -5.97 -13.26 -6.06
CA LEU A 140 -6.31 -11.90 -5.65
C LEU A 140 -5.83 -10.89 -6.70
N VAL A 141 -6.76 -10.12 -7.27
CA VAL A 141 -6.48 -9.11 -8.30
C VAL A 141 -6.73 -7.72 -7.73
N TRP A 142 -5.72 -6.87 -7.76
CA TRP A 142 -5.86 -5.47 -7.38
C TRP A 142 -6.54 -4.67 -8.47
N THR A 143 -7.50 -3.84 -8.10
CA THR A 143 -8.29 -3.03 -9.02
C THR A 143 -8.42 -1.59 -8.57
N TYR A 144 -8.56 -0.68 -9.53
CA TYR A 144 -8.93 0.71 -9.31
C TYR A 144 -10.09 1.03 -10.25
N GLN A 145 -11.21 1.54 -9.71
CA GLN A 145 -12.43 1.79 -10.49
C GLN A 145 -12.88 0.57 -11.32
N ASN A 146 -12.86 -0.62 -10.72
CA ASN A 146 -13.18 -1.91 -11.34
C ASN A 146 -12.24 -2.34 -12.49
N GLN A 147 -11.11 -1.68 -12.69
CA GLN A 147 -10.11 -2.09 -13.68
C GLN A 147 -8.87 -2.70 -12.99
N PRO A 148 -8.33 -3.82 -13.50
CA PRO A 148 -7.15 -4.44 -12.92
C PRO A 148 -5.94 -3.50 -13.03
N VAL A 149 -5.20 -3.38 -11.94
CA VAL A 149 -4.00 -2.56 -11.87
C VAL A 149 -2.76 -3.43 -11.69
N LYS A 150 -1.72 -3.08 -12.44
CA LYS A 150 -0.38 -3.65 -12.27
C LYS A 150 0.46 -2.69 -11.42
N LEU A 151 1.22 -3.24 -10.48
CA LEU A 151 2.05 -2.50 -9.53
C LEU A 151 2.91 -1.43 -10.22
N GLU A 152 3.67 -1.82 -11.24
CA GLU A 152 4.57 -0.93 -12.00
C GLU A 152 3.84 0.29 -12.59
N TYR A 153 2.68 0.07 -13.21
CA TYR A 153 1.89 1.14 -13.82
C TYR A 153 1.27 2.05 -12.77
N MET A 154 0.86 1.49 -11.64
CA MET A 154 0.33 2.24 -10.51
C MET A 154 1.40 3.17 -9.93
N VAL A 155 2.62 2.68 -9.70
CA VAL A 155 3.74 3.50 -9.22
C VAL A 155 4.09 4.59 -10.22
N ARG A 156 4.21 4.24 -11.51
CA ARG A 156 4.48 5.23 -12.57
C ARG A 156 3.43 6.34 -12.59
N HIS A 157 2.15 5.99 -12.51
CA HIS A 157 1.04 6.95 -12.49
C HIS A 157 1.12 7.88 -11.28
N TYR A 158 1.17 7.32 -10.07
CA TYR A 158 1.14 8.09 -8.84
C TYR A 158 2.42 8.90 -8.61
N LEU A 159 3.59 8.38 -8.98
CA LEU A 159 4.84 9.15 -8.90
C LEU A 159 4.83 10.33 -9.86
N THR A 160 4.33 10.14 -11.09
CA THR A 160 4.16 11.23 -12.07
C THR A 160 3.23 12.31 -11.53
N LEU A 161 2.08 11.91 -10.99
CA LEU A 161 1.11 12.82 -10.39
C LEU A 161 1.74 13.58 -9.20
N PHE A 162 2.40 12.86 -8.29
CA PHE A 162 3.07 13.44 -7.13
C PHE A 162 4.13 14.47 -7.51
N ILE A 163 4.95 14.19 -8.52
CA ILE A 163 5.98 15.14 -9.00
C ILE A 163 5.32 16.39 -9.59
N LYS A 164 4.27 16.24 -10.40
CA LYS A 164 3.54 17.38 -10.98
C LYS A 164 2.94 18.27 -9.90
N GLU A 165 2.21 17.70 -8.95
CA GLU A 165 1.53 18.46 -7.91
C GLU A 165 2.51 19.08 -6.90
N SER A 166 3.58 18.36 -6.53
CA SER A 166 4.61 18.89 -5.62
C SER A 166 5.59 19.91 -6.24
N SER A 167 5.45 20.18 -7.54
CA SER A 167 6.27 21.19 -8.25
C SER A 167 5.51 22.48 -8.56
N LYS A 168 4.21 22.51 -8.26
CA LYS A 168 3.42 23.75 -8.24
C LYS A 168 3.83 24.60 -7.04
#